data_AF-A0A653DA21-F1
#
_entry.id   AF-A0A653DA21-F1
#
_cell.length_a   1.000
_cell.length_b   1.000
_cell.length_c   1.000
_cell.angle_alpha   90.00
_cell.angle_beta   90.00
_cell.angle_gamma   90.00
#
_symmetry.space_group_name_H-M   'P 1'
#
loop_
_entity.id
_entity.type
_entity.pdbx_description
1 polymer ?
#
loop_
_entity_poly.entity_id
_entity_poly.type
_entity_poly.pdbx_seq_one_letter_code
_entity_poly.pdbx_strand_id
1 'polypeptide(L)'
;MSKVEQEKMQKIKNVAALQDKLKGLDSQVETSKNDLFQIKSDLSRRQEEVESLRKEIRQADQKIAEEKTNLIALQRESGNDLIIYGRDMPRVKEMISQYKNKFQEEPRGPLGSYIKLKDKKWATAVEGYIGPANLGAFAVDNRKDSQLLQEIFRKVWTGGVQPQIITSKFFYKKHNIRKNLVHEPNECVSLYNAIEIDDPVVNNCIVDSVSPENILLIPNDDRAQELLSNRQTVPQNCKQGVTIKGDRYYPDPNYRTYASSYRRAQYLQVDTKEYMQRLQSNIENLQSKKQGIMKSLEALSRDIREQEERKNALEQAIKKVNIARAQIRGKLDELNSAAEPELQNVQYLEQELEELKNYVTEKTAELEQVNNECRMMKTSIITEEEKLKQLRDSAEEYENRVQSLQNEVREHRSKLQTVTTSDEFDKRRIAEYEEKLKNARDKESLLINALKRLEAEAIKVGARMPDLR
;
A
#
# COMPACT_ATOMS: atom_id res chain seq x y z
N MET A 1 -45.72 -1.10 79.11
CA MET A 1 -45.82 -1.43 77.67
C MET A 1 -46.64 -2.69 77.54
N SER A 2 -47.71 -2.60 76.76
CA SER A 2 -48.56 -3.75 76.44
C SER A 2 -47.79 -4.76 75.58
N LYS A 3 -48.06 -6.06 75.72
CA LYS A 3 -47.51 -7.13 74.84
C LYS A 3 -47.67 -6.77 73.35
N VAL A 4 -48.76 -6.08 73.01
CA VAL A 4 -49.11 -5.66 71.65
C VAL A 4 -48.19 -4.57 71.11
N GLU A 5 -47.70 -3.65 71.96
CA GLU A 5 -46.77 -2.59 71.56
C GLU A 5 -45.36 -3.15 71.31
N GLN A 6 -44.94 -4.13 72.12
CA GLN A 6 -43.67 -4.83 71.92
C GLN A 6 -43.67 -5.64 70.61
N GLU A 7 -44.76 -6.37 70.31
CA GLU A 7 -44.90 -7.12 69.06
C GLU A 7 -44.91 -6.20 67.82
N LYS A 8 -45.56 -5.03 67.89
CA LYS A 8 -45.54 -4.02 66.82
C LYS A 8 -44.14 -3.45 66.58
N MET A 9 -43.43 -3.08 67.65
CA MET A 9 -42.08 -2.53 67.54
C MET A 9 -41.08 -3.57 67.00
N GLN A 10 -41.28 -4.86 67.31
CA GLN A 10 -40.49 -5.96 66.79
C GLN A 10 -40.72 -6.16 65.28
N LYS A 11 -41.97 -6.07 64.82
CA LYS A 11 -42.33 -6.19 63.39
C LYS A 11 -41.75 -5.04 62.56
N ILE A 12 -41.85 -3.79 63.03
CA ILE A 12 -41.28 -2.62 62.35
C ILE A 12 -39.75 -2.74 62.20
N LYS A 13 -39.06 -3.16 63.28
CA LYS A 13 -37.61 -3.42 63.20
C LYS A 13 -37.25 -4.52 62.20
N ASN A 14 -38.07 -5.57 62.10
CA ASN A 14 -37.84 -6.65 61.16
C ASN A 14 -38.06 -6.22 59.70
N VAL A 15 -39.07 -5.41 59.42
CA VAL A 15 -39.33 -4.86 58.08
C VAL A 15 -38.19 -3.94 57.64
N ALA A 16 -37.76 -3.01 58.50
CA ALA A 16 -36.64 -2.11 58.23
C ALA A 16 -35.33 -2.88 57.97
N ALA A 17 -35.04 -3.91 58.78
CA ALA A 17 -33.86 -4.75 58.58
C ALA A 17 -33.89 -5.55 57.26
N LEU A 18 -35.08 -5.99 56.81
CA LEU A 18 -35.25 -6.67 55.53
C LEU A 18 -35.13 -5.71 54.34
N GLN A 19 -35.61 -4.46 54.47
CA GLN A 19 -35.45 -3.42 53.46
C GLN A 19 -33.98 -3.00 53.28
N ASP A 20 -33.23 -2.81 54.37
CA ASP A 20 -31.79 -2.50 54.30
C ASP A 20 -31.00 -3.64 53.65
N LYS A 21 -31.35 -4.89 54.00
CA LYS A 21 -30.75 -6.07 53.38
C LYS A 21 -31.06 -6.15 51.88
N LEU A 22 -32.24 -5.72 51.46
CA LEU A 22 -32.62 -5.67 50.05
C LEU A 22 -31.83 -4.60 49.28
N LYS A 23 -31.69 -3.38 49.83
CA LYS A 23 -30.85 -2.33 49.26
C LYS A 23 -29.40 -2.78 49.06
N GLY A 24 -28.82 -3.45 50.07
CA GLY A 24 -27.47 -4.00 49.97
C GLY A 24 -27.31 -5.03 48.84
N LEU A 25 -28.30 -5.92 48.66
CA LEU A 25 -28.31 -6.89 47.57
C LEU A 25 -28.49 -6.23 46.19
N ASP A 26 -29.29 -5.15 46.10
CA ASP A 26 -29.45 -4.39 44.86
C ASP A 26 -28.16 -3.70 44.41
N SER A 27 -27.44 -3.05 45.33
CA SER A 27 -26.11 -2.48 45.05
C SER A 27 -25.10 -3.55 44.63
N GLN A 28 -25.15 -4.74 45.24
CA GLN A 28 -24.29 -5.86 44.88
C GLN A 28 -24.58 -6.39 43.46
N VAL A 29 -25.86 -6.45 43.06
CA VAL A 29 -26.26 -6.85 41.70
C VAL A 29 -25.77 -5.85 40.66
N GLU A 30 -25.94 -4.55 40.89
CA GLU A 30 -25.49 -3.53 39.94
C GLU A 30 -23.97 -3.51 39.77
N THR A 31 -23.22 -3.62 40.88
CA THR A 31 -21.75 -3.74 40.82
C THR A 31 -21.34 -4.96 40.00
N SER A 32 -21.96 -6.12 40.28
CA SER A 32 -21.68 -7.36 39.55
C SER A 32 -22.06 -7.29 38.06
N LYS A 33 -23.12 -6.56 37.69
CA LYS A 33 -23.48 -6.36 36.28
C LYS A 33 -22.47 -5.48 35.55
N ASN A 34 -21.95 -4.44 36.20
CA ASN A 34 -20.92 -3.58 35.62
C ASN A 34 -19.62 -4.36 35.37
N ASP A 35 -19.18 -5.16 36.35
CA ASP A 35 -18.03 -6.06 36.21
C ASP A 35 -18.23 -7.06 35.05
N LEU A 36 -19.44 -7.61 34.92
CA LEU A 36 -19.79 -8.52 33.82
C LEU A 36 -19.69 -7.83 32.45
N PHE A 37 -20.14 -6.59 32.36
CA PHE A 37 -20.08 -5.81 31.12
C PHE A 37 -18.62 -5.55 30.71
N GLN A 38 -17.76 -5.17 31.67
CA GLN A 38 -16.33 -4.98 31.42
C GLN A 38 -15.66 -6.27 30.94
N ILE A 39 -15.89 -7.39 31.62
CA ILE A 39 -15.33 -8.70 31.23
C ILE A 39 -15.79 -9.11 29.83
N LYS A 40 -17.07 -8.88 29.48
CA LYS A 40 -17.59 -9.17 28.13
C LYS A 40 -16.92 -8.32 27.05
N SER A 41 -16.70 -7.03 27.32
CA SER A 41 -16.01 -6.13 26.39
C SER A 41 -14.55 -6.56 26.17
N ASP A 42 -13.83 -6.87 27.25
CA ASP A 42 -12.45 -7.34 27.19
C ASP A 42 -12.32 -8.70 26.48
N LEU A 43 -13.26 -9.62 26.70
CA LEU A 43 -13.32 -10.90 25.99
C LEU A 43 -13.48 -10.69 24.49
N SER A 44 -14.37 -9.79 24.06
CA SER A 44 -14.58 -9.48 22.64
C SER A 44 -13.28 -8.96 21.99
N ARG A 45 -12.60 -8.00 22.63
CA ARG A 45 -11.32 -7.44 22.13
C ARG A 45 -10.24 -8.53 22.01
N ARG A 46 -10.12 -9.40 23.01
CA ARG A 46 -9.14 -10.51 22.98
C ARG A 46 -9.48 -11.55 21.91
N GLN A 47 -10.75 -11.82 21.64
CA GLN A 47 -11.17 -12.72 20.57
C GLN A 47 -10.79 -12.18 19.18
N GLU A 48 -10.93 -10.88 18.95
CA GLU A 48 -10.46 -10.22 17.71
C GLU A 48 -8.94 -10.34 17.54
N GLU A 49 -8.18 -10.14 18.61
CA GLU A 49 -6.72 -10.31 18.61
C GLU A 49 -6.30 -11.75 18.28
N VAL A 50 -7.01 -12.77 18.81
CA VAL A 50 -6.80 -14.18 18.43
C VAL A 50 -6.98 -14.39 16.93
N GLU A 51 -8.03 -13.82 16.32
CA GLU A 51 -8.25 -14.00 14.88
C GLU A 51 -7.17 -13.30 14.04
N SER A 52 -6.68 -12.14 14.50
CA SER A 52 -5.52 -11.47 13.88
C SER A 52 -4.27 -12.35 13.92
N LEU A 53 -3.91 -12.88 15.10
CA LEU A 53 -2.74 -13.74 15.26
C LEU A 53 -2.88 -15.04 14.43
N ARG A 54 -4.07 -15.62 14.32
CA ARG A 54 -4.34 -16.78 13.45
C ARG A 54 -4.12 -16.45 11.98
N LYS A 55 -4.54 -15.26 11.54
CA LYS A 55 -4.29 -14.78 10.18
C LYS A 55 -2.79 -14.63 9.93
N GLU A 56 -2.04 -14.06 10.86
CA GLU A 56 -0.57 -13.95 10.75
C GLU A 56 0.11 -15.32 10.66
N ILE A 57 -0.31 -16.30 11.46
CA ILE A 57 0.19 -17.68 11.38
C ILE A 57 -0.06 -18.27 10.00
N ARG A 58 -1.29 -18.15 9.47
CA ARG A 58 -1.62 -18.65 8.12
C ARG A 58 -0.75 -18.01 7.04
N GLN A 59 -0.49 -16.72 7.13
CA GLN A 59 0.40 -16.01 6.20
C GLN A 59 1.85 -16.48 6.33
N ALA A 60 2.34 -16.70 7.55
CA ALA A 60 3.69 -17.23 7.77
C ALA A 60 3.82 -18.65 7.20
N ASP A 61 2.80 -19.50 7.37
CA ASP A 61 2.78 -20.86 6.84
C ASP A 61 2.80 -20.90 5.32
N GLN A 62 2.03 -20.03 4.66
CA GLN A 62 2.06 -19.89 3.20
C GLN A 62 3.47 -19.52 2.72
N LYS A 63 4.10 -18.50 3.33
CA LYS A 63 5.45 -18.07 2.97
C LYS A 63 6.50 -19.17 3.20
N ILE A 64 6.44 -19.86 4.34
CA ILE A 64 7.35 -20.98 4.65
C ILE A 64 7.18 -22.11 3.62
N ALA A 65 5.94 -22.43 3.24
CA ALA A 65 5.68 -23.46 2.24
C ALA A 65 6.23 -23.08 0.86
N GLU A 66 6.05 -21.83 0.44
CA GLU A 66 6.60 -21.29 -0.80
C GLU A 66 8.14 -21.35 -0.81
N GLU A 67 8.79 -20.83 0.24
CA GLU A 67 10.26 -20.83 0.34
C GLU A 67 10.84 -22.26 0.39
N LYS A 68 10.22 -23.18 1.15
CA LYS A 68 10.64 -24.59 1.17
C LYS A 68 10.53 -25.25 -0.20
N THR A 69 9.47 -24.94 -0.92
CA THR A 69 9.24 -25.49 -2.26
C THR A 69 10.28 -24.98 -3.25
N ASN A 70 10.64 -23.69 -3.16
CA ASN A 70 11.73 -23.11 -3.95
C ASN A 70 13.09 -23.72 -3.59
N LEU A 71 13.34 -23.97 -2.30
CA LEU A 71 14.57 -24.59 -1.82
C LEU A 71 14.74 -26.01 -2.36
N ILE A 72 13.68 -26.82 -2.32
CA ILE A 72 13.69 -28.19 -2.86
C ILE A 72 13.94 -28.16 -4.38
N ALA A 73 13.36 -27.21 -5.10
CA ALA A 73 13.59 -27.07 -6.54
C ALA A 73 15.06 -26.75 -6.85
N LEU A 74 15.66 -25.81 -6.12
CA LEU A 74 17.08 -25.46 -6.25
C LEU A 74 18.01 -26.61 -5.90
N GLN A 75 17.67 -27.43 -4.89
CA GLN A 75 18.46 -28.60 -4.52
C GLN A 75 18.42 -29.70 -5.58
N ARG A 76 17.28 -29.92 -6.25
CA ARG A 76 17.10 -30.98 -7.24
C ARG A 76 17.80 -30.69 -8.57
N GLU A 77 17.86 -29.42 -8.95
CA GLU A 77 18.43 -28.95 -10.22
C GLU A 77 19.66 -28.06 -9.97
N SER A 78 20.53 -28.49 -9.06
CA SER A 78 21.78 -27.78 -8.73
C SER A 78 22.65 -27.63 -10.00
N GLY A 79 22.57 -26.47 -10.64
CA GLY A 79 23.23 -26.18 -11.93
C GLY A 79 22.33 -25.47 -12.95
N ASN A 80 21.02 -25.35 -12.70
CA ASN A 80 20.12 -24.62 -13.59
C ASN A 80 19.78 -23.23 -13.03
N ASP A 81 20.52 -22.22 -13.50
CA ASP A 81 20.38 -20.81 -13.07
C ASP A 81 18.99 -20.21 -13.38
N LEU A 82 18.17 -20.90 -14.19
CA LEU A 82 16.81 -20.47 -14.55
C LEU A 82 15.82 -20.57 -13.38
N ILE A 83 16.07 -21.41 -12.38
CA ILE A 83 15.17 -21.60 -11.22
C ILE A 83 15.11 -20.34 -10.36
N ILE A 84 16.16 -19.51 -10.41
CA ILE A 84 16.23 -18.23 -9.71
C ILE A 84 15.08 -17.31 -10.16
N TYR A 85 14.65 -17.42 -11.43
CA TYR A 85 13.52 -16.67 -12.00
C TYR A 85 12.15 -17.31 -11.73
N GLY A 86 12.11 -18.49 -11.13
CA GLY A 86 10.90 -19.18 -10.73
C GLY A 86 11.05 -20.70 -10.83
N ARG A 87 10.35 -21.41 -9.93
CA ARG A 87 10.39 -22.88 -9.86
C ARG A 87 10.07 -23.56 -11.19
N ASP A 88 9.04 -23.10 -11.88
CA ASP A 88 8.53 -23.74 -13.10
C ASP A 88 9.24 -23.20 -14.36
N MET A 89 10.21 -22.28 -14.21
CA MET A 89 10.91 -21.61 -15.31
C MET A 89 11.71 -22.56 -16.22
N PRO A 90 12.45 -23.56 -15.69
CA PRO A 90 13.11 -24.57 -16.53
C PRO A 90 12.14 -25.28 -17.48
N ARG A 91 10.99 -25.70 -16.93
CA ARG A 91 9.95 -26.42 -17.68
C ARG A 91 9.26 -25.54 -18.70
N VAL A 92 9.08 -24.25 -18.40
CA VAL A 92 8.63 -23.24 -19.37
C VAL A 92 9.60 -23.16 -20.54
N LYS A 93 10.90 -23.04 -20.29
CA LYS A 93 11.91 -22.97 -21.37
C LYS A 93 11.93 -24.25 -22.21
N GLU A 94 11.82 -25.40 -21.58
CA GLU A 94 11.71 -26.69 -22.27
C GLU A 94 10.49 -26.73 -23.20
N MET A 95 9.32 -26.30 -22.71
CA MET A 95 8.10 -26.23 -23.52
C MET A 95 8.23 -25.21 -24.65
N ILE A 96 8.87 -24.05 -24.44
CA ILE A 96 9.14 -23.10 -25.53
C ILE A 96 10.00 -23.76 -26.61
N SER A 97 11.05 -24.50 -26.23
CA SER A 97 11.89 -25.24 -27.18
C SER A 97 11.12 -26.34 -27.92
N GLN A 98 10.22 -27.07 -27.26
CA GLN A 98 9.37 -28.08 -27.91
C GLN A 98 8.37 -27.46 -28.90
N TYR A 99 7.84 -26.28 -28.59
CA TYR A 99 6.88 -25.56 -29.41
C TYR A 99 7.55 -24.60 -30.41
N LYS A 100 8.87 -24.66 -30.56
CA LYS A 100 9.66 -23.76 -31.43
C LYS A 100 9.13 -23.66 -32.86
N ASN A 101 8.66 -24.77 -33.43
CA ASN A 101 8.11 -24.82 -34.79
C ASN A 101 6.70 -24.21 -34.92
N LYS A 102 6.02 -23.93 -33.81
CA LYS A 102 4.69 -23.29 -33.79
C LYS A 102 4.78 -21.79 -33.54
N PHE A 103 5.88 -21.31 -32.96
CA PHE A 103 6.17 -19.89 -32.88
C PHE A 103 6.62 -19.39 -34.24
N GLN A 104 6.17 -18.18 -34.62
CA GLN A 104 6.75 -17.50 -35.79
C GLN A 104 8.16 -17.02 -35.46
N GLU A 105 8.34 -16.48 -34.26
CA GLU A 105 9.63 -16.09 -33.71
C GLU A 105 9.77 -16.60 -32.28
N GLU A 106 10.93 -17.16 -31.94
CA GLU A 106 11.15 -17.76 -30.62
C GLU A 106 11.15 -16.68 -29.51
N PRO A 107 10.28 -16.81 -28.48
CA PRO A 107 10.27 -15.90 -27.34
C PRO A 107 11.64 -15.80 -26.64
N ARG A 108 12.07 -14.58 -26.30
CA ARG A 108 13.33 -14.34 -25.58
C ARG A 108 13.05 -14.09 -24.11
N GLY A 109 13.47 -15.01 -23.26
CA GLY A 109 13.41 -14.82 -21.81
C GLY A 109 13.90 -16.02 -21.00
N PRO A 110 13.95 -15.90 -19.67
CA PRO A 110 13.70 -14.66 -18.90
C PRO A 110 14.76 -13.59 -19.22
N LEU A 111 14.37 -12.31 -19.36
CA LEU A 111 15.29 -11.25 -19.84
C LEU A 111 16.55 -11.14 -18.99
N GLY A 112 16.45 -11.32 -17.68
CA GLY A 112 17.58 -11.27 -16.75
C GLY A 112 18.69 -12.27 -17.07
N SER A 113 18.37 -13.43 -17.67
CA SER A 113 19.38 -14.44 -18.06
C SER A 113 20.32 -13.97 -19.17
N TYR A 114 19.94 -12.92 -19.91
CA TYR A 114 20.75 -12.31 -20.97
C TYR A 114 21.56 -11.10 -20.49
N ILE A 115 21.40 -10.70 -19.22
CA ILE A 115 22.05 -9.52 -18.65
C ILE A 115 23.29 -9.96 -17.86
N LYS A 116 24.46 -9.51 -18.29
CA LYS A 116 25.73 -9.68 -17.58
C LYS A 116 26.13 -8.36 -16.92
N LEU A 117 26.60 -8.41 -15.68
CA LEU A 117 27.14 -7.24 -14.98
C LEU A 117 28.65 -7.15 -15.19
N LYS A 118 29.15 -5.97 -15.56
CA LYS A 118 30.60 -5.72 -15.67
C LYS A 118 31.27 -5.63 -14.30
N ASP A 119 30.60 -4.99 -13.35
CA ASP A 119 31.07 -4.85 -11.97
C ASP A 119 29.98 -5.33 -11.00
N LYS A 120 30.32 -6.35 -10.21
CA LYS A 120 29.39 -7.01 -9.28
C LYS A 120 28.94 -6.09 -8.15
N LYS A 121 29.67 -5.03 -7.83
CA LYS A 121 29.28 -4.08 -6.77
C LYS A 121 27.95 -3.39 -7.07
N TRP A 122 27.60 -3.25 -8.34
CA TRP A 122 26.35 -2.61 -8.78
C TRP A 122 25.16 -3.56 -8.85
N ALA A 123 25.32 -4.85 -8.54
CA ALA A 123 24.28 -5.84 -8.73
C ALA A 123 22.96 -5.45 -8.04
N THR A 124 23.02 -5.07 -6.76
CA THR A 124 21.83 -4.65 -6.00
C THR A 124 21.15 -3.43 -6.62
N ALA A 125 21.93 -2.44 -7.04
CA ALA A 125 21.43 -1.20 -7.64
C ALA A 125 20.74 -1.46 -8.99
N VAL A 126 21.42 -2.20 -9.87
CA VAL A 126 20.92 -2.55 -11.21
C VAL A 126 19.67 -3.42 -11.11
N GLU A 127 19.73 -4.46 -10.30
CA GLU A 127 18.63 -5.41 -10.16
C GLU A 127 17.40 -4.79 -9.49
N GLY A 128 17.62 -3.98 -8.45
CA GLY A 128 16.56 -3.22 -7.79
C GLY A 128 15.96 -2.13 -8.68
N TYR A 129 16.71 -1.61 -9.66
CA TYR A 129 16.20 -0.66 -10.63
C TYR A 129 15.36 -1.33 -11.73
N ILE A 130 15.90 -2.36 -12.38
CA ILE A 130 15.22 -3.13 -13.45
C ILE A 130 13.96 -3.81 -12.89
N GLY A 131 14.08 -4.38 -11.69
CA GLY A 131 13.00 -5.01 -10.95
C GLY A 131 12.73 -6.46 -11.36
N PRO A 132 12.17 -7.28 -10.45
CA PRO A 132 11.93 -8.71 -10.66
C PRO A 132 10.96 -8.98 -11.83
N ALA A 133 9.98 -8.11 -12.04
CA ALA A 133 8.99 -8.26 -13.12
C ALA A 133 9.64 -8.24 -14.51
N ASN A 134 10.57 -7.29 -14.74
CA ASN A 134 11.27 -7.18 -16.03
C ASN A 134 12.38 -8.22 -16.17
N LEU A 135 13.08 -8.56 -15.09
CA LEU A 135 14.11 -9.61 -15.10
C LEU A 135 13.51 -10.99 -15.41
N GLY A 136 12.31 -11.28 -14.89
CA GLY A 136 11.58 -12.50 -15.20
C GLY A 136 10.77 -12.46 -16.51
N ALA A 137 10.70 -11.32 -17.20
CA ALA A 137 9.84 -11.16 -18.37
C ALA A 137 10.32 -11.93 -19.60
N PHE A 138 9.42 -12.11 -20.56
CA PHE A 138 9.69 -12.67 -21.88
C PHE A 138 9.34 -11.65 -22.97
N ALA A 139 10.26 -11.41 -23.90
CA ALA A 139 10.02 -10.63 -25.10
C ALA A 139 9.48 -11.53 -26.22
N VAL A 140 8.42 -11.08 -26.90
CA VAL A 140 7.75 -11.81 -27.97
C VAL A 140 7.49 -10.89 -29.17
N ASP A 141 7.69 -11.40 -30.39
CA ASP A 141 7.62 -10.61 -31.63
C ASP A 141 6.20 -10.11 -31.98
N ASN A 142 5.18 -10.94 -31.72
CA ASN A 142 3.83 -10.69 -32.19
C ASN A 142 2.74 -11.25 -31.26
N ARG A 143 1.50 -10.82 -31.50
CA ARG A 143 0.34 -11.19 -30.67
C ARG A 143 0.02 -12.69 -30.68
N LYS A 144 0.26 -13.40 -31.80
CA LYS A 144 -0.01 -14.84 -31.90
C LYS A 144 0.95 -15.64 -31.03
N ASP A 145 2.23 -15.29 -31.08
CA ASP A 145 3.26 -15.90 -30.26
C ASP A 145 3.04 -15.55 -28.77
N SER A 146 2.57 -14.34 -28.46
CA SER A 146 2.22 -13.94 -27.09
C SER A 146 1.09 -14.81 -26.53
N GLN A 147 0.04 -15.07 -27.33
CA GLN A 147 -1.04 -15.96 -26.95
C GLN A 147 -0.55 -17.40 -26.73
N LEU A 148 0.30 -17.92 -27.62
CA LEU A 148 0.86 -19.27 -27.48
C LEU A 148 1.72 -19.40 -26.21
N LEU A 149 2.55 -18.40 -25.92
CA LEU A 149 3.35 -18.37 -24.70
C LEU A 149 2.48 -18.30 -23.45
N GLN A 150 1.41 -17.50 -23.48
CA GLN A 150 0.44 -17.43 -22.38
C GLN A 150 -0.28 -18.77 -22.15
N GLU A 151 -0.57 -19.54 -23.21
CA GLU A 151 -1.10 -20.90 -23.07
C GLU A 151 -0.10 -21.86 -22.43
N ILE A 152 1.19 -21.75 -22.78
CA ILE A 152 2.25 -22.52 -22.13
C ILE A 152 2.30 -22.20 -20.64
N PHE A 153 2.27 -20.89 -20.28
CA PHE A 153 2.22 -20.49 -18.87
C PHE A 153 0.99 -21.07 -18.17
N ARG A 154 -0.21 -21.03 -18.77
CA ARG A 154 -1.41 -21.63 -18.15
C ARG A 154 -1.30 -23.15 -17.91
N LYS A 155 -0.52 -23.87 -18.73
CA LYS A 155 -0.33 -25.32 -18.60
C LYS A 155 0.74 -25.71 -17.59
N VAL A 156 1.81 -24.92 -17.52
CA VAL A 156 3.05 -25.28 -16.80
C VAL A 156 3.21 -24.54 -15.48
N TRP A 157 2.72 -23.29 -15.43
CA TRP A 157 2.89 -22.41 -14.28
C TRP A 157 1.86 -22.75 -13.21
N THR A 158 2.33 -23.30 -12.10
CA THR A 158 1.47 -23.89 -11.06
C THR A 158 1.52 -23.10 -9.74
N GLY A 159 2.31 -22.03 -9.64
CA GLY A 159 2.35 -21.19 -8.44
C GLY A 159 2.91 -19.79 -8.68
N GLY A 160 2.38 -18.80 -7.95
CA GLY A 160 2.84 -17.42 -7.97
C GLY A 160 2.33 -16.58 -9.15
N VAL A 161 2.84 -15.35 -9.25
CA VAL A 161 2.52 -14.41 -10.35
C VAL A 161 3.21 -14.89 -11.63
N GLN A 162 2.47 -14.93 -12.73
CA GLN A 162 3.01 -15.34 -14.02
C GLN A 162 4.05 -14.32 -14.54
N PRO A 163 5.09 -14.78 -15.26
CA PRO A 163 6.04 -13.90 -15.91
C PRO A 163 5.36 -12.92 -16.88
N GLN A 164 5.85 -11.68 -16.92
CA GLN A 164 5.32 -10.66 -17.83
C GLN A 164 5.71 -10.99 -19.28
N ILE A 165 4.77 -10.80 -20.22
CA ILE A 165 5.03 -10.94 -21.65
C ILE A 165 5.08 -9.54 -22.28
N ILE A 166 6.23 -9.15 -22.79
CA ILE A 166 6.44 -7.88 -23.49
C ILE A 166 6.35 -8.15 -24.99
N THR A 167 5.28 -7.67 -25.61
CA THR A 167 5.06 -7.89 -27.05
C THR A 167 5.58 -6.68 -27.83
N SER A 168 6.64 -6.89 -28.62
CA SER A 168 7.23 -5.88 -29.48
C SER A 168 7.86 -6.54 -30.69
N LYS A 169 7.73 -5.92 -31.86
CA LYS A 169 8.30 -6.46 -33.10
C LYS A 169 9.81 -6.59 -32.97
N PHE A 170 10.35 -7.77 -33.24
CA PHE A 170 11.77 -8.03 -33.07
C PHE A 170 12.60 -7.18 -34.04
N PHE A 171 13.56 -6.47 -33.46
CA PHE A 171 14.50 -5.66 -34.19
C PHE A 171 15.92 -6.11 -33.87
N TYR A 172 16.59 -6.71 -34.85
CA TYR A 172 17.87 -7.38 -34.69
C TYR A 172 19.09 -6.44 -34.70
N LYS A 173 18.87 -5.13 -34.49
CA LYS A 173 19.92 -4.12 -34.38
C LYS A 173 19.72 -3.32 -33.10
N LYS A 174 20.78 -3.10 -32.33
CA LYS A 174 20.70 -2.32 -31.09
C LYS A 174 20.26 -0.88 -31.38
N HIS A 175 19.36 -0.35 -30.54
CA HIS A 175 18.90 1.04 -30.64
C HIS A 175 20.08 2.01 -30.44
N ASN A 176 20.08 3.10 -31.20
CA ASN A 176 21.09 4.14 -31.03
C ASN A 176 20.70 5.07 -29.88
N ILE A 177 21.23 4.77 -28.70
CA ILE A 177 20.94 5.52 -27.47
C ILE A 177 21.89 6.69 -27.21
N ARG A 178 22.86 6.99 -28.10
CA ARG A 178 23.92 8.00 -27.86
C ARG A 178 23.39 9.37 -27.45
N LYS A 179 22.20 9.76 -27.96
CA LYS A 179 21.58 11.06 -27.64
C LYS A 179 20.98 11.11 -26.23
N ASN A 180 20.60 9.95 -25.69
CA ASN A 180 19.90 9.82 -24.41
C ASN A 180 20.81 9.30 -23.30
N LEU A 181 22.01 8.84 -23.65
CA LEU A 181 22.99 8.36 -22.69
C LEU A 181 23.35 9.48 -21.72
N VAL A 182 23.25 9.16 -20.43
CA VAL A 182 23.66 10.05 -19.35
C VAL A 182 25.16 10.30 -19.42
N HIS A 183 25.56 11.56 -19.27
CA HIS A 183 26.97 11.90 -19.14
C HIS A 183 27.48 11.36 -17.80
N GLU A 184 28.53 10.55 -17.80
CA GLU A 184 29.08 9.89 -16.61
C GLU A 184 30.11 10.80 -15.92
N PRO A 185 29.83 11.35 -14.72
CA PRO A 185 30.84 12.02 -13.92
C PRO A 185 31.83 11.01 -13.34
N ASN A 186 32.99 11.49 -12.85
CA ASN A 186 33.97 10.66 -12.17
C ASN A 186 33.33 9.81 -11.06
N GLU A 187 33.71 8.53 -11.00
CA GLU A 187 33.24 7.52 -10.04
C GLU A 187 31.78 7.05 -10.21
N CYS A 188 31.03 7.64 -11.14
CA CYS A 188 29.69 7.21 -11.50
C CYS A 188 29.70 6.46 -12.84
N VAL A 189 28.69 5.61 -13.07
CA VAL A 189 28.56 4.85 -14.32
C VAL A 189 27.10 4.86 -14.74
N SER A 190 26.80 4.94 -16.04
CA SER A 190 25.45 4.71 -16.54
C SER A 190 25.03 3.27 -16.26
N LEU A 191 23.77 3.06 -15.88
CA LEU A 191 23.22 1.72 -15.74
C LEU A 191 23.37 0.91 -17.03
N TYR A 192 23.14 1.54 -18.20
CA TYR A 192 23.36 0.89 -19.49
C TYR A 192 24.80 0.43 -19.70
N ASN A 193 25.78 1.24 -19.30
CA ASN A 193 27.19 0.89 -19.44
C ASN A 193 27.67 -0.13 -18.40
N ALA A 194 26.99 -0.25 -17.26
CA ALA A 194 27.29 -1.24 -16.22
C ALA A 194 26.82 -2.65 -16.58
N ILE A 195 25.88 -2.77 -17.51
CA ILE A 195 25.36 -4.05 -18.01
C ILE A 195 25.87 -4.37 -19.42
N GLU A 196 25.90 -5.65 -19.75
CA GLU A 196 26.22 -6.18 -21.07
C GLU A 196 25.12 -7.16 -21.48
N ILE A 197 24.53 -6.90 -22.65
CA ILE A 197 23.47 -7.72 -23.24
C ILE A 197 23.88 -8.04 -24.67
N ASP A 198 24.09 -9.32 -24.96
CA ASP A 198 24.55 -9.79 -26.27
C ASP A 198 23.41 -9.74 -27.31
N ASP A 199 22.21 -10.19 -26.93
CA ASP A 199 21.04 -10.27 -27.80
C ASP A 199 20.45 -8.87 -28.08
N PRO A 200 20.39 -8.40 -29.35
CA PRO A 200 19.87 -7.08 -29.69
C PRO A 200 18.38 -6.90 -29.34
N VAL A 201 17.57 -7.94 -29.45
CA VAL A 201 16.13 -7.89 -29.16
C VAL A 201 15.92 -7.67 -27.66
N VAL A 202 16.66 -8.42 -26.83
CA VAL A 202 16.61 -8.25 -25.37
C VAL A 202 17.13 -6.88 -24.95
N ASN A 203 18.24 -6.43 -25.55
CA ASN A 203 18.78 -5.08 -25.29
C ASN A 203 17.74 -3.99 -25.57
N ASN A 204 17.09 -4.05 -26.74
CA ASN A 204 16.09 -3.06 -27.13
C ASN A 204 14.86 -3.12 -26.21
N CYS A 205 14.41 -4.33 -25.84
CA CYS A 205 13.30 -4.50 -24.92
C CYS A 205 13.58 -3.90 -23.53
N ILE A 206 14.78 -4.09 -22.98
CA ILE A 206 15.19 -3.48 -21.71
C ILE A 206 15.30 -1.95 -21.84
N VAL A 207 15.84 -1.46 -22.96
CA VAL A 207 15.93 -0.02 -23.24
C VAL A 207 14.54 0.63 -23.27
N ASP A 208 13.60 0.03 -23.99
CA ASP A 208 12.24 0.56 -24.12
C ASP A 208 11.45 0.48 -22.81
N SER A 209 11.67 -0.57 -22.00
CA SER A 209 10.89 -0.82 -20.79
C SER A 209 11.41 -0.06 -19.56
N VAL A 210 12.73 0.11 -19.45
CA VAL A 210 13.40 0.57 -18.23
C VAL A 210 14.25 1.84 -18.47
N SER A 211 14.54 2.20 -19.72
CA SER A 211 15.38 3.36 -20.09
C SER A 211 16.70 3.46 -19.28
N PRO A 212 17.48 2.37 -19.17
CA PRO A 212 18.73 2.30 -18.42
C PRO A 212 19.78 3.35 -18.86
N GLU A 213 19.68 3.88 -20.08
CA GLU A 213 20.60 4.87 -20.62
C GLU A 213 20.51 6.23 -19.93
N ASN A 214 19.37 6.55 -19.30
CA ASN A 214 19.14 7.81 -18.59
C ASN A 214 19.43 7.72 -17.08
N ILE A 215 20.00 6.61 -16.61
CA ILE A 215 20.09 6.27 -15.20
C ILE A 215 21.56 6.23 -14.79
N LEU A 216 21.88 6.94 -13.71
CA LEU A 216 23.22 7.06 -13.19
C LEU A 216 23.39 6.22 -11.92
N LEU A 217 24.40 5.36 -11.91
CA LEU A 217 24.82 4.60 -10.74
C LEU A 217 25.85 5.42 -9.94
N ILE A 218 25.57 5.63 -8.66
CA ILE A 218 26.31 6.54 -7.78
C ILE A 218 26.86 5.78 -6.56
N PRO A 219 28.13 5.98 -6.15
CA PRO A 219 28.75 5.15 -5.11
C PRO A 219 28.05 5.22 -3.75
N ASN A 220 27.66 6.41 -3.31
CA ASN A 220 27.10 6.66 -1.99
C ASN A 220 26.01 7.76 -2.03
N ASP A 221 25.32 7.88 -0.90
CA ASP A 221 24.21 8.81 -0.71
C ASP A 221 24.68 10.28 -0.76
N ASP A 222 25.82 10.60 -0.13
CA ASP A 222 26.38 11.96 -0.09
C ASP A 222 26.68 12.49 -1.49
N ARG A 223 27.30 11.65 -2.34
CA ARG A 223 27.59 11.98 -3.74
C ARG A 223 26.32 12.11 -4.57
N ALA A 224 25.30 11.31 -4.28
CA ALA A 224 24.02 11.39 -4.97
C ALA A 224 23.31 12.71 -4.66
N GLN A 225 23.36 13.17 -3.41
CA GLN A 225 22.86 14.48 -3.01
C GLN A 225 23.64 15.60 -3.70
N GLU A 226 24.98 15.59 -3.63
CA GLU A 226 25.84 16.60 -4.24
C GLU A 226 25.58 16.77 -5.76
N LEU A 227 25.43 15.65 -6.48
CA LEU A 227 25.22 15.67 -7.93
C LEU A 227 23.80 16.06 -8.32
N LEU A 228 22.78 15.60 -7.60
CA LEU A 228 21.39 15.65 -8.07
C LEU A 228 20.54 16.73 -7.40
N SER A 229 21.01 17.37 -6.32
CA SER A 229 20.26 18.40 -5.61
C SER A 229 20.20 19.74 -6.34
N ASN A 230 21.20 20.06 -7.15
CA ASN A 230 21.30 21.35 -7.83
C ASN A 230 21.25 21.18 -9.35
N ARG A 231 20.42 21.96 -10.03
CA ARG A 231 20.29 21.89 -11.51
C ARG A 231 21.61 22.03 -12.27
N GLN A 232 22.57 22.77 -11.72
CA GLN A 232 23.86 23.01 -12.35
C GLN A 232 24.81 21.81 -12.27
N THR A 233 24.64 20.95 -11.26
CA THR A 233 25.50 19.78 -11.02
C THR A 233 24.91 18.50 -11.64
N VAL A 234 23.62 18.50 -11.94
CA VAL A 234 22.92 17.36 -12.55
C VAL A 234 23.53 17.03 -13.91
N PRO A 235 24.03 15.80 -14.12
CA PRO A 235 24.60 15.42 -15.41
C PRO A 235 23.57 15.45 -16.53
N GLN A 236 24.03 15.80 -17.74
CA GLN A 236 23.15 15.86 -18.90
C GLN A 236 22.48 14.50 -19.16
N ASN A 237 21.19 14.53 -19.49
CA ASN A 237 20.33 13.35 -19.72
C ASN A 237 20.09 12.44 -18.50
N CYS A 238 20.53 12.83 -17.29
CA CYS A 238 20.23 12.10 -16.06
C CYS A 238 18.76 12.30 -15.66
N LYS A 239 17.96 11.23 -15.71
CA LYS A 239 16.57 11.24 -15.20
C LYS A 239 16.49 10.75 -13.76
N GLN A 240 17.41 9.88 -13.34
CA GLN A 240 17.42 9.31 -12.00
C GLN A 240 18.83 8.83 -11.62
N GLY A 241 19.18 9.00 -10.36
CA GLY A 241 20.33 8.36 -9.73
C GLY A 241 19.92 7.15 -8.90
N VAL A 242 20.80 6.14 -8.85
CA VAL A 242 20.64 4.96 -7.99
C VAL A 242 21.96 4.70 -7.28
N THR A 243 21.92 4.58 -5.94
CA THR A 243 23.13 4.28 -5.17
C THR A 243 23.47 2.80 -5.17
N ILE A 244 24.68 2.41 -4.74
CA ILE A 244 25.08 0.99 -4.57
C ILE A 244 24.07 0.21 -3.71
N LYS A 245 23.48 0.86 -2.70
CA LYS A 245 22.47 0.28 -1.81
C LYS A 245 21.08 0.15 -2.45
N GLY A 246 20.90 0.68 -3.65
CA GLY A 246 19.65 0.72 -4.41
C GLY A 246 18.79 1.96 -4.16
N ASP A 247 19.23 2.90 -3.32
CA ASP A 247 18.43 4.09 -2.99
C ASP A 247 18.29 5.00 -4.22
N ARG A 248 17.08 5.52 -4.46
CA ARG A 248 16.71 6.21 -5.70
C ARG A 248 16.63 7.72 -5.48
N TYR A 249 17.25 8.46 -6.37
CA TYR A 249 17.33 9.92 -6.34
C TYR A 249 16.77 10.50 -7.64
N TYR A 250 15.80 11.40 -7.52
CA TYR A 250 15.28 12.19 -8.63
C TYR A 250 15.97 13.55 -8.63
N PRO A 251 16.49 14.03 -9.77
CA PRO A 251 17.21 15.30 -9.86
C PRO A 251 16.28 16.53 -9.77
N ASP A 252 16.86 17.68 -9.43
CA ASP A 252 16.24 19.01 -9.53
C ASP A 252 15.65 19.25 -10.95
N PRO A 253 14.47 19.91 -11.10
CA PRO A 253 13.72 20.75 -10.15
C PRO A 253 12.82 20.02 -9.14
N ASN A 254 12.64 18.70 -9.31
CA ASN A 254 11.76 17.91 -8.44
C ASN A 254 12.59 16.91 -7.62
N TYR A 255 13.54 17.45 -6.85
CA TYR A 255 14.46 16.63 -6.07
C TYR A 255 13.70 15.78 -5.04
N ARG A 256 13.87 14.45 -5.12
CA ARG A 256 13.23 13.47 -4.23
C ARG A 256 14.15 12.29 -3.99
N THR A 257 14.08 11.73 -2.79
CA THR A 257 14.87 10.57 -2.40
C THR A 257 13.96 9.48 -1.87
N TYR A 258 14.16 8.25 -2.34
CA TYR A 258 13.42 7.08 -1.91
C TYR A 258 14.39 5.98 -1.49
N ALA A 259 14.29 5.57 -0.23
CA ALA A 259 15.06 4.43 0.26
C ALA A 259 14.57 3.14 -0.40
N SER A 260 15.50 2.28 -0.80
CA SER A 260 15.19 0.99 -1.38
C SER A 260 14.88 -0.03 -0.29
N SER A 261 13.75 -0.74 -0.45
CA SER A 261 13.50 -1.99 0.26
C SER A 261 14.30 -3.16 -0.33
N TYR A 262 14.81 -3.00 -1.56
CA TYR A 262 15.66 -3.96 -2.25
C TYR A 262 17.12 -3.77 -1.88
N ARG A 263 17.56 -4.45 -0.81
CA ARG A 263 18.90 -4.27 -0.24
C ARG A 263 19.94 -5.27 -0.76
N ARG A 264 19.55 -6.30 -1.51
CA ARG A 264 20.48 -7.33 -1.99
C ARG A 264 20.01 -7.99 -3.28
N ALA A 265 20.92 -8.11 -4.24
CA ALA A 265 20.71 -8.86 -5.49
C ALA A 265 20.39 -10.35 -5.25
N GLN A 266 19.48 -10.88 -6.07
CA GLN A 266 18.92 -12.23 -6.08
C GLN A 266 19.01 -12.89 -7.47
N TYR A 267 19.00 -12.12 -8.57
CA TYR A 267 19.01 -12.64 -9.94
C TYR A 267 20.39 -12.58 -10.60
N LEU A 268 21.05 -11.42 -10.53
CA LEU A 268 22.26 -11.13 -11.32
C LEU A 268 23.58 -11.50 -10.60
N GLN A 269 23.51 -11.92 -9.32
CA GLN A 269 24.70 -12.11 -8.47
C GLN A 269 24.79 -13.45 -7.74
N VAL A 270 24.06 -14.49 -8.14
CA VAL A 270 23.92 -15.67 -7.28
C VAL A 270 24.88 -16.79 -7.67
N ASP A 271 25.82 -17.08 -6.76
CA ASP A 271 26.27 -18.46 -6.55
C ASP A 271 25.06 -19.21 -5.94
N THR A 272 24.52 -20.18 -6.67
CA THR A 272 23.32 -20.94 -6.30
C THR A 272 23.39 -21.49 -4.86
N LYS A 273 24.59 -21.75 -4.35
CA LYS A 273 24.83 -22.16 -2.95
C LYS A 273 24.51 -21.08 -1.93
N GLU A 274 24.92 -19.84 -2.18
CA GLU A 274 24.66 -18.73 -1.26
C GLU A 274 23.15 -18.43 -1.18
N TYR A 275 22.45 -18.52 -2.31
CA TYR A 275 21.00 -18.34 -2.34
C TYR A 275 20.26 -19.44 -1.59
N MET A 276 20.67 -20.71 -1.72
CA MET A 276 20.12 -21.81 -0.93
C MET A 276 20.30 -21.60 0.58
N GLN A 277 21.51 -21.19 1.02
CA GLN A 277 21.77 -20.92 2.44
C GLN A 277 20.90 -19.79 2.98
N ARG A 278 20.68 -18.73 2.20
CA ARG A 278 19.79 -17.62 2.57
C ARG A 278 18.35 -18.07 2.69
N LEU A 279 17.86 -18.86 1.72
CA LEU A 279 16.49 -19.36 1.75
C LEU A 279 16.26 -20.26 2.97
N GLN A 280 17.24 -21.09 3.33
CA GLN A 280 17.23 -21.88 4.55
C GLN A 280 17.16 -21.00 5.82
N SER A 281 18.00 -19.96 5.90
CA SER A 281 17.99 -19.01 7.03
C SER A 281 16.69 -18.23 7.13
N ASN A 282 16.09 -17.82 6.00
CA ASN A 282 14.79 -17.15 5.97
C ASN A 282 13.67 -18.07 6.48
N ILE A 283 13.66 -19.34 6.05
CA ILE A 283 12.73 -20.34 6.55
C ILE A 283 12.86 -20.48 8.07
N GLU A 284 14.08 -20.59 8.60
CA GLU A 284 14.33 -20.70 10.04
C GLU A 284 13.85 -19.46 10.80
N ASN A 285 14.12 -18.25 10.29
CA ASN A 285 13.65 -16.99 10.86
C ASN A 285 12.12 -16.91 10.87
N LEU A 286 11.46 -17.27 9.77
CA LEU A 286 10.01 -17.30 9.66
C LEU A 286 9.39 -18.34 10.61
N GLN A 287 10.02 -19.51 10.74
CA GLN A 287 9.61 -20.54 11.68
C GLN A 287 9.73 -20.08 13.14
N SER A 288 10.84 -19.42 13.49
CA SER A 288 11.04 -18.82 14.81
C SER A 288 9.98 -17.76 15.12
N LYS A 289 9.71 -16.86 14.16
CA LYS A 289 8.65 -15.85 14.29
C LYS A 289 7.28 -16.49 14.48
N LYS A 290 6.95 -17.51 13.68
CA LYS A 290 5.70 -18.29 13.81
C LYS A 290 5.59 -18.91 15.20
N GLN A 291 6.65 -19.52 15.72
CA GLN A 291 6.64 -20.10 17.08
C GLN A 291 6.40 -19.02 18.15
N GLY A 292 6.98 -17.83 17.99
CA GLY A 292 6.69 -16.69 18.88
C GLY A 292 5.21 -16.32 18.88
N ILE A 293 4.61 -16.18 17.69
CA ILE A 293 3.18 -15.87 17.53
C ILE A 293 2.30 -16.97 18.12
N MET A 294 2.65 -18.25 17.92
CA MET A 294 1.92 -19.39 18.49
C MET A 294 1.93 -19.36 20.02
N LYS A 295 3.08 -19.07 20.65
CA LYS A 295 3.17 -18.91 22.12
C LYS A 295 2.28 -17.77 22.63
N SER A 296 2.27 -16.63 21.94
CA SER A 296 1.38 -15.51 22.28
C SER A 296 -0.10 -15.91 22.15
N LEU A 297 -0.46 -16.65 21.11
CA LEU A 297 -1.83 -17.16 20.91
C LEU A 297 -2.23 -18.14 22.01
N GLU A 298 -1.33 -19.03 22.44
CA GLU A 298 -1.56 -19.97 23.55
C GLU A 298 -1.75 -19.23 24.88
N ALA A 299 -0.94 -18.19 25.15
CA ALA A 299 -1.11 -17.34 26.32
C ALA A 299 -2.47 -16.63 26.30
N LEU A 300 -2.80 -15.98 25.19
CA LEU A 300 -4.07 -15.28 25.02
C LEU A 300 -5.29 -16.21 25.12
N SER A 301 -5.18 -17.44 24.60
CA SER A 301 -6.22 -18.45 24.70
C SER A 301 -6.44 -18.93 26.15
N ARG A 302 -5.38 -18.98 26.96
CA ARG A 302 -5.49 -19.29 28.39
C ARG A 302 -6.19 -18.15 29.14
N ASP A 303 -5.79 -16.90 28.88
CA ASP A 303 -6.42 -15.73 29.49
C ASP A 303 -7.92 -15.66 29.15
N ILE A 304 -8.31 -15.93 27.89
CA ILE A 304 -9.72 -15.96 27.49
C ILE A 304 -10.49 -17.00 28.30
N ARG A 305 -9.95 -18.22 28.47
CA ARG A 305 -10.59 -19.28 29.27
C ARG A 305 -10.78 -18.84 30.72
N GLU A 306 -9.77 -18.23 31.33
CA GLU A 306 -9.85 -17.72 32.70
C GLU A 306 -10.92 -16.62 32.85
N GLN A 307 -10.97 -15.68 31.90
CA GLN A 307 -12.01 -14.64 31.91
C GLN A 307 -13.41 -15.20 31.67
N GLU A 308 -13.53 -16.25 30.86
CA GLU A 308 -14.81 -16.92 30.59
C GLU A 308 -15.31 -17.71 31.81
N GLU A 309 -14.40 -18.37 32.55
CA GLU A 309 -14.70 -18.98 33.85
C GLU A 309 -15.14 -17.92 34.88
N ARG A 310 -14.43 -16.79 34.96
CA ARG A 310 -14.78 -15.67 35.84
C ARG A 310 -16.15 -15.09 35.51
N LYS A 311 -16.43 -14.89 34.21
CA LYS A 311 -17.76 -14.46 33.73
C LYS A 311 -18.85 -15.45 34.18
N ASN A 312 -18.66 -16.75 33.96
CA ASN A 312 -19.63 -17.77 34.33
C ASN A 312 -19.87 -17.80 35.85
N ALA A 313 -18.82 -17.67 36.67
CA ALA A 313 -18.94 -17.59 38.12
C ALA A 313 -19.73 -16.36 38.56
N LEU A 314 -19.48 -15.21 37.94
CA LEU A 314 -20.18 -13.96 38.22
C LEU A 314 -21.67 -14.04 37.83
N GLU A 315 -21.99 -14.63 36.67
CA GLU A 315 -23.37 -14.87 36.23
C GLU A 315 -24.13 -15.78 37.21
N GLN A 316 -23.48 -16.81 37.74
CA GLN A 316 -24.05 -17.68 38.78
C GLN A 316 -24.26 -16.93 40.10
N ALA A 317 -23.31 -16.07 40.50
CA ALA A 317 -23.44 -15.26 41.71
C ALA A 317 -24.62 -14.29 41.60
N ILE A 318 -24.76 -13.58 40.47
CA ILE A 318 -25.89 -12.69 40.18
C ILE A 318 -27.22 -13.47 40.25
N LYS A 319 -27.29 -14.67 39.68
CA LYS A 319 -28.50 -15.52 39.77
C LYS A 319 -28.86 -15.85 41.22
N LYS A 320 -27.88 -16.25 42.05
CA LYS A 320 -28.11 -16.56 43.47
C LYS A 320 -28.60 -15.34 44.25
N VAL A 321 -27.97 -14.18 44.05
CA VAL A 321 -28.36 -12.91 44.69
C VAL A 321 -29.78 -12.50 44.27
N ASN A 322 -30.13 -12.64 42.99
CA ASN A 322 -31.48 -12.36 42.50
C ASN A 322 -32.55 -13.28 43.12
N ILE A 323 -32.25 -14.57 43.31
CA ILE A 323 -33.15 -15.50 44.02
C ILE A 323 -33.35 -15.07 45.48
N ALA A 324 -32.26 -14.74 46.18
CA ALA A 324 -32.33 -14.25 47.56
C ALA A 324 -33.12 -12.94 47.66
N ARG A 325 -32.94 -12.03 46.69
CA ARG A 325 -33.71 -10.79 46.58
C ARG A 325 -35.20 -11.07 46.40
N ALA A 326 -35.57 -12.00 45.52
CA ALA A 326 -36.97 -12.38 45.31
C ALA A 326 -37.61 -12.98 46.58
N GLN A 327 -36.86 -13.81 47.33
CA GLN A 327 -37.33 -14.35 48.61
C GLN A 327 -37.51 -13.29 49.69
N ILE A 328 -36.62 -12.30 49.77
CA ILE A 328 -36.74 -11.20 50.73
C ILE A 328 -37.92 -10.30 50.37
N ARG A 329 -38.14 -10.00 49.07
CA ARG A 329 -39.34 -9.28 48.63
C ARG A 329 -40.63 -10.01 49.03
N GLY A 330 -40.72 -11.30 48.74
CA GLY A 330 -41.90 -12.10 49.11
C GLY A 330 -42.19 -12.10 50.62
N LYS A 331 -41.15 -12.19 51.47
CA LYS A 331 -41.32 -12.08 52.94
C LYS A 331 -41.77 -10.70 53.40
N LEU A 332 -41.33 -9.65 52.70
CA LEU A 332 -41.76 -8.27 52.94
C LEU A 332 -43.25 -8.12 52.60
N ASP A 333 -43.67 -8.68 51.46
CA ASP A 333 -45.06 -8.66 51.00
C ASP A 333 -46.00 -9.46 51.94
N GLU A 334 -45.55 -10.61 52.44
CA GLU A 334 -46.28 -11.43 53.44
C GLU A 334 -46.43 -10.72 54.79
N LEU A 335 -45.35 -10.09 55.29
CA LEU A 335 -45.37 -9.33 56.55
C LEU A 335 -46.27 -8.09 56.46
N ASN A 336 -46.32 -7.45 55.29
CA ASN A 336 -47.19 -6.32 55.03
C ASN A 336 -48.67 -6.74 54.92
N SER A 337 -48.95 -7.94 54.42
CA SER A 337 -50.32 -8.48 54.29
C SER A 337 -50.96 -8.94 55.61
N ALA A 338 -50.16 -9.18 56.67
CA ALA A 338 -50.62 -9.74 57.95
C ALA A 338 -50.93 -8.69 59.06
N ALA A 339 -51.06 -7.41 58.72
CA ALA A 339 -51.39 -6.33 59.67
C ALA A 339 -52.91 -6.08 59.76
N GLU A 340 -53.45 -5.83 60.97
CA GLU A 340 -54.89 -5.63 61.25
C GLU A 340 -55.48 -4.36 60.59
N PRO A 341 -56.76 -4.42 60.12
CA PRO A 341 -57.37 -3.46 59.19
C PRO A 341 -57.67 -2.05 59.73
N GLU A 342 -57.67 -1.80 61.04
CA GLU A 342 -58.03 -0.48 61.59
C GLU A 342 -56.83 0.49 61.76
N LEU A 343 -55.59 -0.04 61.88
CA LEU A 343 -54.35 0.74 61.70
C LEU A 343 -53.89 0.78 60.24
N GLN A 344 -54.42 -0.13 59.43
CA GLN A 344 -54.17 -0.30 58.00
C GLN A 344 -54.77 0.80 57.12
N ASN A 345 -55.51 1.76 57.69
CA ASN A 345 -55.97 2.93 56.93
C ASN A 345 -55.13 4.16 57.28
N VAL A 346 -54.97 4.56 58.54
CA VAL A 346 -54.25 5.80 58.85
C VAL A 346 -52.73 5.62 58.76
N GLN A 347 -52.19 4.51 59.26
CA GLN A 347 -50.75 4.25 59.21
C GLN A 347 -50.30 3.76 57.83
N TYR A 348 -51.14 3.00 57.11
CA TYR A 348 -50.90 2.68 55.70
C TYR A 348 -51.01 3.93 54.85
N LEU A 349 -52.00 4.81 55.04
CA LEU A 349 -52.06 6.07 54.30
C LEU A 349 -50.90 7.01 54.67
N GLU A 350 -50.45 7.08 55.93
CA GLU A 350 -49.28 7.89 56.31
C GLU A 350 -47.97 7.31 55.76
N GLN A 351 -47.81 5.99 55.81
CA GLN A 351 -46.64 5.29 55.30
C GLN A 351 -46.64 5.21 53.77
N GLU A 352 -47.80 5.08 53.13
CA GLU A 352 -48.00 5.19 51.68
C GLU A 352 -47.84 6.65 51.24
N LEU A 353 -48.17 7.65 52.07
CA LEU A 353 -47.91 9.07 51.79
C LEU A 353 -46.43 9.42 52.01
N GLU A 354 -45.74 8.80 52.98
CA GLU A 354 -44.29 8.92 53.20
C GLU A 354 -43.49 8.14 52.14
N GLU A 355 -43.96 6.97 51.72
CA GLU A 355 -43.42 6.19 50.61
C GLU A 355 -43.74 6.85 49.27
N LEU A 356 -44.93 7.44 49.08
CA LEU A 356 -45.25 8.28 47.93
C LEU A 356 -44.40 9.55 47.95
N LYS A 357 -44.15 10.17 49.10
CA LYS A 357 -43.22 11.30 49.20
C LYS A 357 -41.80 10.87 48.87
N ASN A 358 -41.31 9.77 49.42
CA ASN A 358 -39.98 9.26 49.14
C ASN A 358 -39.84 8.82 47.69
N TYR A 359 -40.85 8.14 47.14
CA TYR A 359 -40.94 7.76 45.74
C TYR A 359 -41.07 8.98 44.84
N VAL A 360 -41.82 10.01 45.23
CA VAL A 360 -41.85 11.30 44.53
C VAL A 360 -40.49 11.96 44.61
N THR A 361 -39.79 11.97 45.76
CA THR A 361 -38.45 12.56 45.87
C THR A 361 -37.41 11.80 45.06
N GLU A 362 -37.44 10.48 45.08
CA GLU A 362 -36.55 9.60 44.32
C GLU A 362 -36.86 9.69 42.83
N LYS A 363 -38.14 9.70 42.44
CA LYS A 363 -38.55 9.94 41.06
C LYS A 363 -38.27 11.36 40.60
N THR A 364 -38.34 12.38 41.46
CA THR A 364 -37.92 13.75 41.12
C THR A 364 -36.41 13.86 41.01
N ALA A 365 -35.64 13.12 41.82
CA ALA A 365 -34.19 13.06 41.72
C ALA A 365 -33.74 12.29 40.47
N GLU A 366 -34.40 11.17 40.15
CA GLU A 366 -34.23 10.46 38.87
C GLU A 366 -34.67 11.35 37.70
N LEU A 367 -35.78 12.10 37.83
CA LEU A 367 -36.19 13.06 36.81
C LEU A 367 -35.15 14.16 36.65
N GLU A 368 -34.60 14.72 37.73
CA GLU A 368 -33.53 15.72 37.66
C GLU A 368 -32.25 15.14 37.05
N GLN A 369 -31.90 13.90 37.37
CA GLN A 369 -30.76 13.21 36.78
C GLN A 369 -30.99 12.97 35.28
N VAL A 370 -32.13 12.40 34.89
CA VAL A 370 -32.51 12.19 33.49
C VAL A 370 -32.63 13.52 32.74
N ASN A 371 -33.09 14.58 33.40
CA ASN A 371 -33.21 15.91 32.80
C ASN A 371 -31.83 16.60 32.65
N ASN A 372 -30.90 16.35 33.58
CA ASN A 372 -29.49 16.74 33.45
C ASN A 372 -28.78 15.94 32.36
N GLU A 373 -29.00 14.63 32.27
CA GLU A 373 -28.52 13.79 31.18
C GLU A 373 -29.11 14.24 29.84
N CYS A 374 -30.40 14.54 29.77
CA CYS A 374 -31.05 15.14 28.59
C CYS A 374 -30.46 16.51 28.24
N ARG A 375 -30.11 17.36 29.22
CA ARG A 375 -29.42 18.64 28.99
C ARG A 375 -28.01 18.44 28.47
N MET A 376 -27.26 17.50 29.04
CA MET A 376 -25.93 17.13 28.56
C MET A 376 -25.97 16.55 27.14
N MET A 377 -26.99 15.74 26.86
CA MET A 377 -27.18 15.16 25.54
C MET A 377 -27.66 16.20 24.53
N LYS A 378 -28.54 17.14 24.93
CA LYS A 378 -28.91 18.30 24.10
C LYS A 378 -27.72 19.20 23.80
N THR A 379 -26.88 19.51 24.79
CA THR A 379 -25.67 20.32 24.57
C THR A 379 -24.69 19.58 23.67
N SER A 380 -24.50 18.27 23.85
CA SER A 380 -23.67 17.45 22.95
C SER A 380 -24.25 17.37 21.53
N ILE A 381 -25.57 17.30 21.38
CA ILE A 381 -26.24 17.34 20.06
C ILE A 381 -25.98 18.70 19.40
N ILE A 382 -26.13 19.81 20.12
CA ILE A 382 -25.86 21.16 19.60
C ILE A 382 -24.39 21.28 19.18
N THR A 383 -23.43 20.81 19.99
CA THR A 383 -22.02 20.86 19.62
C THR A 383 -21.73 19.99 18.39
N GLU A 384 -22.36 18.82 18.28
CA GLU A 384 -22.13 17.96 17.12
C GLU A 384 -22.84 18.49 15.87
N GLU A 385 -23.98 19.16 16.02
CA GLU A 385 -24.65 19.90 14.95
C GLU A 385 -23.80 21.09 14.47
N GLU A 386 -23.16 21.82 15.38
CA GLU A 386 -22.20 22.89 15.04
C GLU A 386 -20.96 22.33 14.32
N LYS A 387 -20.40 21.20 14.79
CA LYS A 387 -19.30 20.53 14.10
C LYS A 387 -19.72 20.02 12.71
N LEU A 388 -20.93 19.44 12.59
CA LEU A 388 -21.49 19.01 11.32
C LEU A 388 -21.67 20.17 10.35
N LYS A 389 -22.10 21.33 10.87
CA LYS A 389 -22.23 22.56 10.08
C LYS A 389 -20.86 23.05 9.62
N GLN A 390 -19.86 23.12 10.51
CA GLN A 390 -18.49 23.48 10.14
C GLN A 390 -17.90 22.53 9.09
N LEU A 391 -18.14 21.23 9.24
CA LEU A 391 -17.73 20.22 8.26
C LEU A 391 -18.43 20.44 6.91
N ARG A 392 -19.73 20.73 6.89
CA ARG A 392 -20.46 21.05 5.65
C ARG A 392 -19.94 22.31 4.99
N ASP A 393 -19.74 23.38 5.75
CA ASP A 393 -19.21 24.66 5.24
C ASP A 393 -17.81 24.44 4.64
N SER A 394 -16.95 23.66 5.32
CA SER A 394 -15.62 23.30 4.79
C SER A 394 -15.70 22.42 3.54
N ALA A 395 -16.65 21.49 3.47
CA ALA A 395 -16.85 20.64 2.31
C ALA A 395 -17.29 21.47 1.09
N GLU A 396 -18.20 22.42 1.29
CA GLU A 396 -18.65 23.35 0.26
C GLU A 396 -17.51 24.29 -0.19
N GLU A 397 -16.65 24.72 0.73
CA GLU A 397 -15.43 25.49 0.38
C GLU A 397 -14.46 24.67 -0.47
N TYR A 398 -14.21 23.40 -0.11
CA TYR A 398 -13.39 22.50 -0.93
C TYR A 398 -14.02 22.22 -2.29
N GLU A 399 -15.34 22.06 -2.36
CA GLU A 399 -16.06 21.80 -3.61
C GLU A 399 -15.99 23.01 -4.55
N ASN A 400 -16.16 24.23 -4.02
CA ASN A 400 -15.93 25.48 -4.74
C ASN A 400 -14.48 25.63 -5.20
N ARG A 401 -13.50 25.24 -4.37
CA ARG A 401 -12.08 25.28 -4.74
C ARG A 401 -11.76 24.28 -5.85
N VAL A 402 -12.33 23.08 -5.82
CA VAL A 402 -12.22 22.08 -6.89
C VAL A 402 -12.81 22.63 -8.18
N GLN A 403 -13.99 23.27 -8.13
CA GLN A 403 -14.63 23.87 -9.31
C GLN A 403 -13.78 25.00 -9.92
N SER A 404 -13.20 25.87 -9.07
CA SER A 404 -12.27 26.92 -9.48
C SER A 404 -11.02 26.35 -10.16
N LEU A 405 -10.40 25.33 -9.56
CA LEU A 405 -9.23 24.66 -10.15
C LEU A 405 -9.57 23.94 -11.47
N GLN A 406 -10.76 23.35 -11.58
CA GLN A 406 -11.22 22.76 -12.84
C GLN A 406 -11.39 23.80 -13.95
N ASN A 407 -11.90 24.99 -13.61
CA ASN A 407 -12.01 26.10 -14.55
C ASN A 407 -10.63 26.61 -14.99
N GLU A 408 -9.68 26.76 -14.05
CA GLU A 408 -8.28 27.12 -14.36
C GLU A 408 -7.63 26.08 -15.29
N VAL A 409 -7.80 24.78 -15.00
CA VAL A 409 -7.31 23.70 -15.87
C VAL A 409 -7.93 23.77 -17.26
N ARG A 410 -9.23 24.09 -17.37
CA ARG A 410 -9.90 24.27 -18.66
C ARG A 410 -9.35 25.47 -19.42
N GLU A 411 -9.11 26.58 -18.75
CA GLU A 411 -8.51 27.78 -19.35
C GLU A 411 -7.08 27.50 -19.83
N HIS A 412 -6.26 26.84 -19.02
CA HIS A 412 -4.90 26.45 -19.40
C HIS A 412 -4.89 25.46 -20.57
N ARG A 413 -5.83 24.52 -20.63
CA ARG A 413 -5.99 23.64 -21.80
C ARG A 413 -6.37 24.40 -23.06
N SER A 414 -7.27 25.38 -22.97
CA SER A 414 -7.64 26.24 -24.09
C SER A 414 -6.44 27.06 -24.59
N LYS A 415 -5.68 27.67 -23.67
CA LYS A 415 -4.42 28.38 -23.99
C LYS A 415 -3.38 27.46 -24.61
N LEU A 416 -3.25 26.24 -24.10
CA LEU A 416 -2.35 25.25 -24.69
C LEU A 416 -2.77 24.94 -26.12
N GLN A 417 -4.07 24.73 -26.38
CA GLN A 417 -4.59 24.44 -27.70
C GLN A 417 -4.35 25.59 -28.69
N THR A 418 -4.53 26.85 -28.30
CA THR A 418 -4.26 28.00 -29.19
C THR A 418 -2.77 28.14 -29.49
N VAL A 419 -1.90 27.90 -28.51
CA VAL A 419 -0.45 27.89 -28.71
C VAL A 419 -0.05 26.75 -29.64
N THR A 420 -0.62 25.55 -29.49
CA THR A 420 -0.33 24.42 -30.38
C THR A 420 -0.76 24.72 -31.82
N THR A 421 -1.93 25.33 -32.03
CA THR A 421 -2.37 25.70 -33.38
C THR A 421 -1.50 26.82 -33.99
N SER A 422 -1.01 27.75 -33.16
CA SER A 422 -0.06 28.77 -33.61
C SER A 422 1.29 28.15 -33.98
N ASP A 423 1.82 27.24 -33.15
CA ASP A 423 3.07 26.52 -33.41
C ASP A 423 2.98 25.66 -34.68
N GLU A 424 1.84 25.02 -34.92
CA GLU A 424 1.57 24.31 -36.18
C GLU A 424 1.54 25.26 -37.39
N PHE A 425 0.97 26.46 -37.24
CA PHE A 425 0.95 27.46 -38.30
C PHE A 425 2.34 28.03 -38.59
N ASP A 426 3.11 28.33 -37.54
CA ASP A 426 4.48 28.82 -37.65
C ASP A 426 5.41 27.77 -38.26
N LYS A 427 5.27 26.49 -37.88
CA LYS A 427 5.98 25.37 -38.53
C LYS A 427 5.67 25.26 -40.03
N ARG A 428 4.42 25.44 -40.43
CA ARG A 428 4.04 25.46 -41.86
C ARG A 428 4.68 26.63 -42.60
N ARG A 429 4.68 27.84 -42.00
CA ARG A 429 5.35 29.00 -42.59
C ARG A 429 6.85 28.81 -42.71
N ILE A 430 7.50 28.23 -41.70
CA ILE A 430 8.93 27.91 -41.76
C ILE A 430 9.21 26.95 -42.92
N ALA A 431 8.42 25.88 -43.07
CA ALA A 431 8.57 24.95 -44.19
C ALA A 431 8.40 25.63 -45.57
N GLU A 432 7.42 26.52 -45.72
CA GLU A 432 7.23 27.30 -46.96
C GLU A 432 8.42 28.23 -47.23
N TYR A 433 8.96 28.89 -46.20
CA TYR A 433 10.13 29.75 -46.36
C TYR A 433 11.38 28.94 -46.70
N GLU A 434 11.59 27.78 -46.08
CA GLU A 434 12.69 26.87 -46.40
C GLU A 434 12.62 26.39 -47.86
N GLU A 435 11.42 26.06 -48.37
CA GLU A 435 11.22 25.69 -49.77
C GLU A 435 11.54 26.85 -50.73
N LYS A 436 11.06 28.06 -50.42
CA LYS A 436 11.40 29.28 -51.20
C LYS A 436 12.90 29.57 -51.19
N LEU A 437 13.57 29.37 -50.04
CA LEU A 437 15.02 29.58 -49.89
C LEU A 437 15.80 28.55 -50.70
N LYS A 438 15.35 27.30 -50.72
CA LYS A 438 15.92 26.23 -51.57
C LYS A 438 15.78 26.58 -53.05
N ASN A 439 14.59 26.97 -53.50
CA ASN A 439 14.35 27.38 -54.88
C ASN A 439 15.19 28.60 -55.29
N ALA A 440 15.39 29.57 -54.39
CA ALA A 440 16.26 30.71 -54.64
C ALA A 440 17.74 30.32 -54.75
N ARG A 441 18.23 29.44 -53.86
CA ARG A 441 19.59 28.89 -53.92
C ARG A 441 19.83 28.07 -55.19
N ASP A 442 18.84 27.31 -55.65
CA ASP A 442 18.93 26.55 -56.90
C ASP A 442 19.03 27.50 -58.11
N LYS A 443 18.26 28.60 -58.11
CA LYS A 443 18.37 29.66 -59.14
C LYS A 443 19.72 30.38 -59.09
N GLU A 444 20.21 30.71 -57.90
CA GLU A 444 21.51 31.33 -57.70
C GLU A 444 22.63 30.41 -58.22
N SER A 445 22.59 29.12 -57.90
CA SER A 445 23.51 28.10 -58.43
C SER A 445 23.48 28.03 -59.96
N LEU A 446 22.28 28.06 -60.57
CA LEU A 446 22.14 28.09 -62.02
C LEU A 446 22.74 29.36 -62.64
N LEU A 447 22.52 30.52 -62.03
CA LEU A 447 23.10 31.80 -62.46
C LEU A 447 24.62 31.83 -62.32
N ILE A 448 25.17 31.32 -61.21
CA ILE A 448 26.61 31.19 -60.99
C ILE A 448 27.23 30.26 -62.04
N ASN A 449 26.57 29.15 -62.35
CA ASN A 449 27.03 28.22 -63.39
C ASN A 449 26.95 28.84 -64.79
N ALA A 450 25.93 29.64 -65.07
CA ALA A 450 25.81 30.40 -66.31
C ALA A 450 26.89 31.48 -66.43
N LEU A 451 27.16 32.23 -65.36
CA LEU A 451 28.25 33.20 -65.29
C LEU A 451 29.61 32.53 -65.52
N LYS A 452 29.88 31.39 -64.87
CA LYS A 452 31.13 30.64 -65.10
C LYS A 452 31.29 30.17 -66.55
N ARG A 453 30.19 29.78 -67.22
CA ARG A 453 30.21 29.44 -68.65
C ARG A 453 30.51 30.65 -69.52
N LEU A 454 29.85 31.77 -69.26
CA LEU A 454 30.07 33.03 -69.98
C LEU A 454 31.48 33.59 -69.72
N GLU A 455 32.02 33.47 -68.51
CA GLU A 455 33.41 33.80 -68.20
C GLU A 455 34.39 32.89 -68.96
N ALA A 456 34.12 31.58 -69.01
CA ALA A 456 34.94 30.65 -69.77
C ALA A 456 34.89 30.91 -71.29
N GLU A 457 33.74 31.36 -71.81
CA GLU A 457 33.59 31.82 -73.20
C GLU A 457 34.31 33.15 -73.44
N ALA A 458 34.20 34.13 -72.53
CA ALA A 458 34.89 35.41 -72.63
C ALA A 458 36.42 35.25 -72.57
N ILE A 459 36.94 34.36 -71.72
CA ILE A 459 38.37 34.04 -71.63
C ILE A 459 38.89 33.42 -72.95
N LYS A 460 38.05 32.72 -73.72
CA LYS A 460 38.43 32.19 -75.05
C LYS A 460 38.49 33.26 -76.14
N VAL A 461 37.82 34.39 -75.98
CA VAL A 461 37.72 35.45 -77.01
C VAL A 461 38.82 36.52 -76.85
N GLY A 462 39.53 36.57 -75.72
CA GLY A 462 40.73 37.40 -75.54
C GLY A 462 40.89 37.91 -74.10
N ALA A 463 42.13 38.18 -73.68
CA ALA A 463 42.43 38.58 -72.31
C ALA A 463 41.89 40.00 -71.97
N ARG A 464 41.36 40.13 -70.75
CA ARG A 464 40.77 41.36 -70.20
C ARG A 464 41.82 42.48 -70.08
N MET A 465 41.54 43.64 -70.68
CA MET A 465 42.38 44.85 -70.58
C MET A 465 42.45 45.37 -69.12
N PRO A 466 43.60 45.89 -68.64
CA PRO A 466 43.85 46.15 -67.21
C PRO A 466 43.19 47.41 -66.62
N ASP A 467 42.44 48.20 -67.38
CA ASP A 467 42.13 49.59 -67.02
C ASP A 467 40.67 49.88 -66.64
N LEU A 468 39.96 48.90 -66.10
CA LEU A 468 38.62 49.14 -65.54
C LEU A 468 38.52 48.48 -64.16
N ARG A 469 39.07 49.16 -63.15
CA ARG A 469 38.73 48.98 -61.74
C ARG A 469 37.64 49.95 -61.33
#